data_AF-A0AAJ6L118-F1
#
_entry.id   AF-A0AAJ6L118-F1
#
_cell.length_a   1.000
_cell.length_b   1.000
_cell.length_c   1.000
_cell.angle_alpha   90.00
_cell.angle_beta   90.00
_cell.angle_gamma   90.00
#
_symmetry.space_group_name_H-M   'P 1'
#
loop_
_entity.id
_entity.type
_entity.pdbx_description
1 polymer ?
#
loop_
_entity_poly.entity_id
_entity_poly.type
_entity_poly.pdbx_seq_one_letter_code
_entity_poly.pdbx_strand_id
1 'polypeptide(L)'
;MVFTHGPLADVHVALSTGTSFAPSQKWHDWFAPGTEIPAIGDVNGDGKDDIITFTHDTTADVYVALSTGTTFTGTAVKWHDYFSIEGEFPAIGDVNGDGLDDIITFTQGPATASDVIVALSNGTSFGPPQKWHDLFAVGTEQPRVGDINGDGKDDIVTFTCNTDADVYAATSTGTGFTGTTVKWHDYFCLPGEFPYLADTNGDGKDDLIVFTKNTTNDIYVALSTGTGFAPSTKWHDHFGLNGETTL
;
A
#
# COMPACT_ATOMS: atom_id res chain seq x y z
N MET A 1 -0.74 4.56 -13.26
CA MET A 1 -1.99 3.89 -13.69
C MET A 1 -3.18 4.65 -13.14
N VAL A 2 -4.37 4.54 -13.73
CA VAL A 2 -5.62 5.12 -13.20
C VAL A 2 -6.74 4.10 -13.30
N PHE A 3 -7.47 3.90 -12.21
CA PHE A 3 -8.75 3.19 -12.17
C PHE A 3 -9.86 4.23 -12.27
N THR A 4 -10.77 4.05 -13.23
CA THR A 4 -11.97 4.90 -13.30
C THR A 4 -13.12 4.20 -12.60
N HIS A 5 -14.04 4.94 -11.98
CA HIS A 5 -15.27 4.38 -11.41
C HIS A 5 -16.48 4.67 -12.31
N GLY A 6 -17.55 3.90 -12.13
CA GLY A 6 -18.81 4.09 -12.86
C GLY A 6 -19.01 3.10 -14.01
N PRO A 7 -19.86 3.42 -15.01
CA PRO A 7 -20.40 2.42 -15.94
C PRO A 7 -19.37 1.70 -16.82
N LEU A 8 -18.20 2.30 -17.03
CA LEU A 8 -17.11 1.71 -17.80
C LEU A 8 -16.07 1.05 -16.90
N ALA A 9 -15.76 1.70 -15.77
CA ALA A 9 -14.72 1.31 -14.83
C ALA A 9 -13.43 0.79 -15.49
N ASP A 10 -12.96 1.54 -16.48
CA ASP A 10 -11.78 1.20 -17.27
C ASP A 10 -10.49 1.44 -16.46
N VAL A 11 -9.49 0.59 -16.69
CA VAL A 11 -8.12 0.75 -16.18
C VAL A 11 -7.22 1.29 -17.28
N HIS A 12 -6.59 2.44 -17.01
CA HIS A 12 -5.70 3.12 -17.95
C HIS A 12 -4.26 3.13 -17.46
N VAL A 13 -3.32 2.74 -18.33
CA VAL A 13 -1.89 2.71 -18.03
C VAL A 13 -1.15 3.70 -18.94
N ALA A 14 -0.33 4.55 -18.35
CA ALA A 14 0.61 5.40 -19.05
C ALA A 14 2.01 4.86 -18.74
N LEU A 15 2.71 4.36 -19.77
CA LEU A 15 4.04 3.76 -19.60
C LEU A 15 5.11 4.84 -19.48
N SER A 16 6.06 4.64 -18.57
CA SER A 16 7.25 5.48 -18.45
C SER A 16 8.13 5.33 -19.70
N THR A 17 8.66 6.45 -20.17
CA THR A 17 9.69 6.53 -21.21
C THR A 17 11.09 6.70 -20.62
N GLY A 18 11.20 6.68 -19.28
CA GLY A 18 12.39 7.04 -18.52
C GLY A 18 12.58 8.55 -18.31
N THR A 19 11.85 9.40 -19.04
CA THR A 19 11.90 10.88 -18.88
C THR A 19 10.53 11.54 -18.82
N SER A 20 9.48 10.80 -19.20
CA SER A 20 8.09 11.23 -19.22
C SER A 20 7.18 10.00 -19.24
N PHE A 21 5.86 10.21 -19.30
CA PHE A 21 4.90 9.15 -19.55
C PHE A 21 4.30 9.27 -20.95
N ALA A 22 4.15 8.14 -21.64
CA ALA A 22 3.38 8.07 -22.88
C ALA A 22 1.89 8.36 -22.62
N PRO A 23 1.10 8.73 -23.66
CA PRO A 23 -0.34 8.83 -23.51
C PRO A 23 -0.94 7.56 -22.91
N SER A 24 -1.88 7.71 -21.98
CA SER A 24 -2.50 6.55 -21.35
C SER A 24 -3.28 5.72 -22.36
N GLN A 25 -3.21 4.41 -22.18
CA GLN A 25 -3.95 3.42 -22.96
C GLN A 25 -4.85 2.63 -22.04
N LYS A 26 -6.04 2.27 -22.52
CA LYS A 26 -6.90 1.34 -21.80
C LYS A 26 -6.32 -0.07 -21.85
N TRP A 27 -6.12 -0.67 -20.69
CA TRP A 27 -5.56 -2.02 -20.52
C TRP A 27 -6.57 -3.02 -19.95
N HIS A 28 -7.66 -2.55 -19.35
CA HIS A 28 -8.75 -3.38 -18.86
C HIS A 28 -10.05 -2.58 -18.85
N ASP A 29 -11.18 -3.25 -18.99
CA ASP A 29 -12.51 -2.68 -18.86
C ASP A 29 -13.28 -3.32 -17.70
N TRP A 30 -14.05 -2.50 -17.00
CA TRP A 30 -14.92 -2.94 -15.92
C TRP A 30 -14.18 -3.59 -14.74
N PHE A 31 -13.26 -2.84 -14.12
CA PHE A 31 -12.53 -3.22 -12.91
C PHE A 31 -12.77 -2.22 -11.79
N ALA A 32 -13.09 -2.69 -10.58
CA ALA A 32 -13.49 -1.86 -9.43
C ALA A 32 -14.63 -0.85 -9.74
N PRO A 33 -15.78 -1.29 -10.29
CA PRO A 33 -16.82 -0.38 -10.82
C PRO A 33 -17.63 0.41 -9.78
N GLY A 34 -17.72 -0.09 -8.56
CA GLY A 34 -18.43 0.47 -7.43
C GLY A 34 -17.49 1.05 -6.37
N THR A 35 -17.59 0.51 -5.15
CA THR A 35 -16.84 0.96 -3.96
C THR A 35 -15.63 0.07 -3.66
N GLU A 36 -15.26 -0.80 -4.59
CA GLU A 36 -14.13 -1.69 -4.42
C GLU A 36 -12.84 -0.90 -4.31
N ILE A 37 -11.88 -1.42 -3.55
CA ILE A 37 -10.55 -0.83 -3.43
C ILE A 37 -9.63 -1.55 -4.42
N PRO A 38 -9.11 -0.86 -5.45
CA PRO A 38 -8.10 -1.43 -6.33
C PRO A 38 -6.70 -1.36 -5.71
N ALA A 39 -5.89 -2.36 -6.01
CA ALA A 39 -4.47 -2.42 -5.67
C ALA A 39 -3.66 -2.99 -6.85
N ILE A 40 -2.34 -2.86 -6.77
CA ILE A 40 -1.39 -3.23 -7.81
C ILE A 40 -0.25 -3.99 -7.12
N GLY A 41 0.19 -5.10 -7.72
CA GLY A 41 1.31 -5.91 -7.23
C GLY A 41 1.58 -7.15 -8.09
N ASP A 42 2.79 -7.68 -8.07
CA ASP A 42 3.19 -8.90 -8.80
C ASP A 42 2.79 -10.14 -8.00
N VAL A 43 1.49 -10.47 -8.04
CA VAL A 43 0.94 -11.59 -7.26
C VAL A 43 1.24 -12.95 -7.91
N ASN A 44 1.83 -12.96 -9.11
CA ASN A 44 2.15 -14.18 -9.87
C ASN A 44 3.64 -14.45 -10.07
N GLY A 45 4.51 -13.48 -9.73
CA GLY A 45 5.96 -13.60 -9.73
C GLY A 45 6.60 -13.55 -11.11
N ASP A 46 5.93 -12.97 -12.11
CA ASP A 46 6.45 -12.87 -13.47
C ASP A 46 7.19 -11.55 -13.77
N GLY A 47 7.39 -10.74 -12.74
CA GLY A 47 8.05 -9.43 -12.75
C GLY A 47 7.18 -8.31 -13.31
N LYS A 48 5.85 -8.48 -13.34
CA LYS A 48 4.91 -7.46 -13.81
C LYS A 48 3.77 -7.32 -12.83
N ASP A 49 3.54 -6.08 -12.40
CA ASP A 49 2.42 -5.82 -11.51
C ASP A 49 1.08 -6.16 -12.18
N ASP A 50 0.29 -6.94 -11.47
CA ASP A 50 -1.09 -7.29 -11.74
C ASP A 50 -2.05 -6.27 -11.11
N ILE A 51 -3.34 -6.36 -11.45
CA ILE A 51 -4.38 -5.60 -10.76
C ILE A 51 -5.22 -6.49 -9.87
N ILE A 52 -5.48 -6.01 -8.66
CA ILE A 52 -6.25 -6.67 -7.62
C ILE A 52 -7.38 -5.73 -7.20
N THR A 53 -8.55 -6.26 -6.89
CA THR A 53 -9.64 -5.48 -6.31
C THR A 53 -10.27 -6.22 -5.13
N PHE A 54 -10.44 -5.49 -4.03
CA PHE A 54 -11.16 -5.96 -2.84
C PHE A 54 -12.60 -5.45 -2.95
N THR A 55 -13.60 -6.34 -3.00
CA THR A 55 -14.98 -5.89 -3.21
C THR A 55 -15.47 -4.97 -2.09
N HIS A 56 -14.87 -5.11 -0.91
CA HIS A 56 -15.11 -4.27 0.26
C HIS A 56 -16.59 -4.21 0.69
N ASP A 57 -17.36 -5.21 0.28
CA ASP A 57 -18.78 -5.38 0.58
C ASP A 57 -19.00 -6.55 1.57
N THR A 58 -20.24 -6.99 1.75
CA THR A 58 -20.55 -8.09 2.68
C THR A 58 -19.95 -9.45 2.26
N THR A 59 -19.57 -9.59 0.99
CA THR A 59 -18.88 -10.81 0.51
C THR A 59 -17.38 -10.70 0.66
N ALA A 60 -16.82 -9.48 0.55
CA ALA A 60 -15.41 -9.17 0.64
C ALA A 60 -14.55 -10.13 -0.21
N ASP A 61 -15.00 -10.41 -1.43
CA ASP A 61 -14.25 -11.22 -2.38
C ASP A 61 -13.03 -10.43 -2.91
N VAL A 62 -11.97 -11.13 -3.29
CA VAL A 62 -10.77 -10.55 -3.92
C VAL A 62 -10.64 -11.09 -5.34
N TYR A 63 -10.62 -10.18 -6.31
CA TYR A 63 -10.49 -10.51 -7.74
C TYR A 63 -9.16 -10.00 -8.30
N VAL A 64 -8.55 -10.78 -9.19
CA VAL A 64 -7.26 -10.48 -9.82
C VAL A 64 -7.38 -10.56 -11.34
N ALA A 65 -6.73 -9.64 -12.04
CA ALA A 65 -6.49 -9.76 -13.48
C ALA A 65 -4.99 -9.61 -13.78
N LEU A 66 -4.41 -10.64 -14.41
CA LEU A 66 -2.96 -10.73 -14.60
C LEU A 66 -2.47 -9.87 -15.76
N SER A 67 -1.31 -9.25 -15.59
CA SER A 67 -0.64 -8.40 -16.55
C SER A 67 0.14 -9.20 -17.59
N THR A 68 0.08 -8.76 -18.85
CA THR A 68 1.01 -9.25 -19.89
C THR A 68 2.16 -8.27 -20.14
N GLY A 69 2.20 -7.16 -19.40
CA GLY A 69 3.07 -6.00 -19.70
C GLY A 69 2.53 -5.08 -20.81
N THR A 70 1.38 -5.40 -21.39
CA THR A 70 0.71 -4.57 -22.41
C THR A 70 -0.80 -4.48 -22.23
N THR A 71 -1.40 -5.37 -21.45
CA THR A 71 -2.83 -5.41 -21.11
C THR A 71 -3.00 -6.24 -19.83
N PHE A 72 -4.15 -6.14 -19.17
CA PHE A 72 -4.58 -7.13 -18.18
C PHE A 72 -5.46 -8.18 -18.86
N THR A 73 -5.30 -9.44 -18.48
CA THR A 73 -5.88 -10.58 -19.19
C THR A 73 -7.28 -10.92 -18.70
N GLY A 74 -8.19 -11.11 -19.66
CA GLY A 74 -9.52 -11.70 -19.42
C GLY A 74 -10.40 -10.92 -18.46
N THR A 75 -11.46 -11.58 -18.00
CA THR A 75 -12.26 -11.11 -16.86
C THR A 75 -11.52 -11.41 -15.57
N ALA A 76 -11.57 -10.49 -14.60
CA ALA A 76 -10.96 -10.70 -13.30
C ALA A 76 -11.46 -12.01 -12.65
N VAL A 77 -10.54 -12.77 -12.07
CA VAL A 77 -10.79 -14.09 -11.48
C VAL A 77 -10.76 -13.96 -9.97
N LYS A 78 -11.73 -14.58 -9.28
CA LYS A 78 -11.73 -14.60 -7.83
C LYS A 78 -10.58 -15.45 -7.30
N TRP A 79 -9.71 -14.87 -6.49
CA TRP A 79 -8.55 -15.53 -5.89
C TRP A 79 -8.70 -15.78 -4.39
N HIS A 80 -9.60 -15.05 -3.71
CA HIS A 80 -9.91 -15.25 -2.30
C HIS A 80 -11.36 -14.85 -2.00
N ASP A 81 -11.97 -15.47 -1.01
CA ASP A 81 -13.28 -15.13 -0.45
C ASP A 81 -13.16 -14.49 0.94
N TYR A 82 -13.98 -13.48 1.22
CA TYR A 82 -14.10 -12.90 2.56
C TYR A 82 -12.78 -12.36 3.17
N PHE A 83 -12.21 -11.32 2.55
CA PHE A 83 -10.99 -10.64 2.98
C PHE A 83 -11.13 -9.12 2.80
N SER A 84 -10.80 -8.35 3.83
CA SER A 84 -10.95 -6.88 3.86
C SER A 84 -12.41 -6.41 3.73
N ILE A 85 -13.22 -6.66 4.77
CA ILE A 85 -14.62 -6.18 4.83
C ILE A 85 -14.70 -4.65 5.04
N GLU A 86 -15.90 -4.08 4.88
CA GLU A 86 -16.13 -2.63 5.03
C GLU A 86 -15.57 -2.09 6.36
N GLY A 87 -14.72 -1.07 6.26
CA GLY A 87 -14.05 -0.43 7.40
C GLY A 87 -12.63 -0.94 7.69
N GLU A 88 -12.20 -2.03 7.05
CA GLU A 88 -10.81 -2.48 7.07
C GLU A 88 -9.97 -1.78 6.00
N PHE A 89 -8.64 -1.83 6.12
CA PHE A 89 -7.71 -1.26 5.15
C PHE A 89 -6.94 -2.38 4.42
N PRO A 90 -7.18 -2.62 3.13
CA PRO A 90 -6.41 -3.59 2.37
C PRO A 90 -5.06 -3.02 1.89
N ALA A 91 -4.06 -3.88 1.78
CA ALA A 91 -2.76 -3.60 1.21
C ALA A 91 -2.19 -4.85 0.50
N ILE A 92 -1.12 -4.64 -0.27
CA ILE A 92 -0.41 -5.66 -1.06
C ILE A 92 1.08 -5.53 -0.78
N GLY A 93 1.82 -6.64 -0.75
CA GLY A 93 3.29 -6.67 -0.67
C GLY A 93 3.85 -8.06 -0.39
N ASP A 94 5.11 -8.33 -0.77
CA ASP A 94 5.81 -9.59 -0.52
C ASP A 94 6.28 -9.67 0.94
N VAL A 95 5.35 -9.96 1.84
CA VAL A 95 5.64 -10.00 3.28
C VAL A 95 6.35 -11.28 3.70
N ASN A 96 6.45 -12.26 2.80
CA ASN A 96 7.04 -13.56 3.11
C ASN A 96 8.44 -13.78 2.48
N GLY A 97 8.80 -12.98 1.47
CA GLY A 97 10.09 -12.97 0.78
C GLY A 97 10.21 -14.05 -0.29
N ASP A 98 9.11 -14.53 -0.86
CA ASP A 98 9.11 -15.54 -1.93
C ASP A 98 9.03 -14.93 -3.34
N GLY A 99 8.97 -13.59 -3.44
CA GLY A 99 8.87 -12.85 -4.68
C GLY A 99 7.46 -12.76 -5.24
N LEU A 100 6.44 -13.14 -4.45
CA LEU A 100 5.03 -12.96 -4.79
C LEU A 100 4.41 -11.95 -3.84
N ASP A 101 3.70 -10.98 -4.40
CA ASP A 101 2.95 -10.06 -3.55
C ASP A 101 1.75 -10.78 -2.89
N ASP A 102 1.64 -10.62 -1.58
CA ASP A 102 0.58 -11.17 -0.74
C ASP A 102 -0.55 -10.15 -0.51
N ILE A 103 -1.71 -10.58 -0.01
CA ILE A 103 -2.74 -9.65 0.47
C ILE A 103 -2.70 -9.49 1.98
N ILE A 104 -2.85 -8.24 2.43
CA ILE A 104 -2.85 -7.84 3.83
C ILE A 104 -4.13 -7.03 4.09
N THR A 105 -4.79 -7.26 5.23
CA THR A 105 -5.83 -6.35 5.74
C THR A 105 -5.52 -5.92 7.16
N PHE A 106 -5.65 -4.63 7.41
CA PHE A 106 -5.65 -4.05 8.74
C PHE A 106 -7.10 -3.87 9.16
N THR A 107 -7.55 -4.62 10.18
CA THR A 107 -8.97 -4.63 10.54
C THR A 107 -9.43 -3.29 11.16
N GLN A 108 -8.48 -2.48 11.62
CA GLN A 108 -8.66 -1.15 12.22
C GLN A 108 -9.73 -1.12 13.35
N GLY A 109 -10.02 0.05 13.93
CA GLY A 109 -10.96 0.16 15.07
C GLY A 109 -10.28 0.19 16.45
N PRO A 110 -11.00 -0.05 17.57
CA PRO A 110 -10.39 0.02 18.91
C PRO A 110 -9.33 -1.06 19.06
N ALA A 111 -8.35 -0.85 19.95
CA ALA A 111 -7.20 -1.75 20.14
C ALA A 111 -7.59 -3.23 20.21
N THR A 112 -8.71 -3.58 20.85
CA THR A 112 -9.21 -4.97 20.94
C THR A 112 -9.62 -5.62 19.61
N ALA A 113 -9.59 -4.87 18.50
CA ALA A 113 -10.06 -5.28 17.18
C ALA A 113 -9.10 -4.88 16.04
N SER A 114 -7.89 -4.37 16.32
CA SER A 114 -6.93 -3.91 15.31
C SER A 114 -5.85 -4.97 15.06
N ASP A 115 -6.23 -6.05 14.37
CA ASP A 115 -5.34 -7.14 13.98
C ASP A 115 -4.80 -6.89 12.56
N VAL A 116 -3.68 -7.55 12.23
CA VAL A 116 -3.14 -7.62 10.87
C VAL A 116 -3.31 -9.05 10.37
N ILE A 117 -4.09 -9.20 9.31
CA ILE A 117 -4.40 -10.48 8.70
C ILE A 117 -3.73 -10.54 7.33
N VAL A 118 -3.05 -11.64 7.05
CA VAL A 118 -2.32 -11.89 5.80
C VAL A 118 -2.85 -13.16 5.15
N ALA A 119 -3.03 -13.14 3.82
CA ALA A 119 -3.24 -14.34 3.03
C ALA A 119 -2.16 -14.40 1.92
N LEU A 120 -1.34 -15.44 1.98
CA LEU A 120 -0.16 -15.57 1.11
C LEU A 120 -0.55 -15.95 -0.31
N SER A 121 0.09 -15.36 -1.31
CA SER A 121 -0.06 -15.77 -2.70
C SER A 121 0.64 -17.11 -2.95
N ASN A 122 0.16 -17.84 -3.95
CA ASN A 122 0.85 -19.00 -4.53
C ASN A 122 1.05 -18.86 -6.04
N GLY A 123 0.81 -17.66 -6.57
CA GLY A 123 0.85 -17.33 -7.99
C GLY A 123 -0.42 -17.65 -8.78
N THR A 124 -1.42 -18.28 -8.15
CA THR A 124 -2.70 -18.61 -8.78
C THR A 124 -3.93 -18.37 -7.90
N SER A 125 -3.74 -18.22 -6.59
CA SER A 125 -4.76 -17.85 -5.61
C SER A 125 -4.06 -17.33 -4.34
N PHE A 126 -4.84 -16.75 -3.42
CA PHE A 126 -4.37 -16.49 -2.06
C PHE A 126 -4.75 -17.65 -1.14
N GLY A 127 -3.88 -17.97 -0.19
CA GLY A 127 -4.07 -19.02 0.81
C GLY A 127 -5.03 -18.59 1.93
N PRO A 128 -5.26 -19.46 2.94
CA PRO A 128 -6.11 -19.12 4.07
C PRO A 128 -5.58 -17.90 4.86
N PRO A 129 -6.46 -17.02 5.36
CA PRO A 129 -6.05 -15.85 6.12
C PRO A 129 -5.47 -16.25 7.47
N GLN A 130 -4.38 -15.58 7.85
CA GLN A 130 -3.68 -15.81 9.11
C GLN A 130 -3.45 -14.49 9.83
N LYS A 131 -3.65 -14.49 11.15
CA LYS A 131 -3.27 -13.35 11.97
C LYS A 131 -1.75 -13.32 12.16
N TRP A 132 -1.12 -12.26 11.66
CA TRP A 132 0.33 -12.05 11.71
C TRP A 132 0.77 -11.04 12.77
N HIS A 133 -0.14 -10.15 13.19
CA HIS A 133 0.12 -9.17 14.24
C HIS A 133 -1.20 -8.74 14.92
N ASP A 134 -1.09 -8.19 16.12
CA ASP A 134 -2.20 -7.62 16.89
C ASP A 134 -1.89 -6.23 17.44
N LEU A 135 -2.95 -5.42 17.59
CA LEU A 135 -2.86 -4.04 18.09
C LEU A 135 -2.03 -3.12 17.17
N PHE A 136 -2.21 -3.24 15.85
CA PHE A 136 -1.53 -2.40 14.85
C PHE A 136 -2.52 -1.57 14.04
N ALA A 137 -2.12 -0.35 13.64
CA ALA A 137 -2.98 0.59 12.93
C ALA A 137 -4.29 0.89 13.69
N VAL A 138 -4.16 1.23 14.97
CA VAL A 138 -5.30 1.36 15.88
C VAL A 138 -6.10 2.62 15.57
N GLY A 139 -7.43 2.53 15.59
CA GLY A 139 -8.30 3.68 15.41
C GLY A 139 -8.30 4.18 13.97
N THR A 140 -7.73 5.37 13.76
CA THR A 140 -7.68 6.06 12.45
C THR A 140 -6.26 6.23 11.94
N GLU A 141 -5.30 5.49 12.49
CA GLU A 141 -3.94 5.50 11.97
C GLU A 141 -3.92 4.99 10.52
N GLN A 142 -2.98 5.48 9.73
CA GLN A 142 -2.85 5.11 8.32
C GLN A 142 -1.75 4.06 8.15
N PRO A 143 -2.05 2.80 7.81
CA PRO A 143 -1.03 1.79 7.58
C PRO A 143 -0.45 1.85 6.16
N ARG A 144 0.80 1.41 6.01
CA ARG A 144 1.52 1.17 4.74
C ARG A 144 2.34 -0.12 4.85
N VAL A 145 2.67 -0.68 3.70
CA VAL A 145 3.45 -1.91 3.54
C VAL A 145 4.66 -1.60 2.66
N GLY A 146 5.83 -2.12 2.99
CA GLY A 146 7.08 -1.94 2.22
C GLY A 146 8.33 -2.39 3.00
N ASP A 147 9.41 -2.75 2.30
CA ASP A 147 10.67 -3.22 2.90
C ASP A 147 11.47 -2.06 3.52
N ILE A 148 11.12 -1.67 4.74
CA ILE A 148 11.80 -0.57 5.45
C ILE A 148 13.13 -1.03 6.06
N ASN A 149 13.42 -2.34 6.10
CA ASN A 149 14.61 -2.86 6.77
C ASN A 149 15.71 -3.36 5.81
N GLY A 150 15.36 -3.60 4.55
CA GLY A 150 16.23 -4.04 3.46
C GLY A 150 16.52 -5.54 3.47
N ASP A 151 15.65 -6.37 4.07
CA ASP A 151 15.82 -7.82 4.10
C ASP A 151 15.05 -8.56 2.99
N GLY A 152 14.42 -7.82 2.08
CA GLY A 152 13.65 -8.34 0.96
C GLY A 152 12.29 -8.88 1.35
N LYS A 153 11.77 -8.50 2.53
CA LYS A 153 10.38 -8.74 2.91
C LYS A 153 9.72 -7.42 3.23
N ASP A 154 8.49 -7.26 2.78
CA ASP A 154 7.74 -6.08 3.13
C ASP A 154 7.34 -6.11 4.61
N ASP A 155 7.58 -4.98 5.25
CA ASP A 155 7.25 -4.69 6.64
C ASP A 155 5.94 -3.89 6.72
N ILE A 156 5.46 -3.63 7.94
CA ILE A 156 4.29 -2.75 8.15
C ILE A 156 4.68 -1.50 8.93
N VAL A 157 4.15 -0.37 8.48
CA VAL A 157 4.29 0.95 9.12
C VAL A 157 2.92 1.55 9.35
N THR A 158 2.69 2.19 10.48
CA THR A 158 1.47 2.95 10.76
C THR A 158 1.80 4.38 11.18
N PHE A 159 1.04 5.32 10.64
CA PHE A 159 1.20 6.75 10.88
C PHE A 159 0.00 7.26 11.67
N THR A 160 0.24 7.95 12.79
CA THR A 160 -0.88 8.44 13.59
C THR A 160 -1.65 9.56 12.92
N CYS A 161 -1.00 10.35 12.07
CA CYS A 161 -1.58 11.48 11.33
C CYS A 161 -2.49 12.37 12.22
N ASN A 162 -2.08 12.51 13.49
CA ASN A 162 -2.71 13.30 14.52
C ASN A 162 -1.72 14.37 15.00
N THR A 163 -2.00 15.07 16.10
CA THR A 163 -1.09 16.12 16.61
C THR A 163 0.26 15.61 17.10
N ASP A 164 0.35 14.33 17.48
CA ASP A 164 1.61 13.70 17.88
C ASP A 164 2.44 13.30 16.66
N ALA A 165 1.76 12.95 15.56
CA ALA A 165 2.37 12.66 14.25
C ALA A 165 3.45 11.56 14.32
N ASP A 166 3.27 10.59 15.21
CA ASP A 166 4.20 9.47 15.43
C ASP A 166 4.11 8.42 14.31
N VAL A 167 5.20 7.69 14.13
CA VAL A 167 5.31 6.56 13.20
C VAL A 167 5.78 5.32 13.95
N TYR A 168 4.99 4.25 13.83
CA TYR A 168 5.30 2.95 14.43
C TYR A 168 5.52 1.93 13.32
N ALA A 169 6.41 0.97 13.55
CA ALA A 169 6.70 -0.07 12.58
C ALA A 169 6.81 -1.45 13.24
N ALA A 170 6.53 -2.49 12.46
CA ALA A 170 6.78 -3.87 12.80
C ALA A 170 7.39 -4.59 11.59
N THR A 171 8.50 -5.30 11.82
CA THR A 171 9.26 -5.94 10.75
C THR A 171 8.79 -7.37 10.53
N SER A 172 8.71 -7.80 9.27
CA SER A 172 8.32 -9.14 8.89
C SER A 172 9.40 -10.17 9.23
N THR A 173 8.93 -11.35 9.62
CA THR A 173 9.75 -12.56 9.79
C THR A 173 9.47 -13.60 8.69
N GLY A 174 8.57 -13.28 7.76
CA GLY A 174 7.99 -14.18 6.76
C GLY A 174 6.93 -15.14 7.26
N THR A 175 6.58 -15.08 8.55
CA THR A 175 5.48 -15.87 9.15
C THR A 175 4.66 -15.06 10.16
N GLY A 176 4.88 -13.74 10.20
CA GLY A 176 4.35 -12.82 11.20
C GLY A 176 5.20 -11.55 11.28
N PHE A 177 4.64 -10.49 11.87
CA PHE A 177 5.36 -9.24 12.10
C PHE A 177 5.84 -9.15 13.56
N THR A 178 7.00 -8.54 13.78
CA THR A 178 7.60 -8.36 15.11
C THR A 178 7.78 -6.89 15.45
N GLY A 179 7.58 -6.56 16.72
CA GLY A 179 7.57 -5.19 17.20
C GLY A 179 6.16 -4.75 17.55
N THR A 180 5.88 -4.62 18.85
CA THR A 180 4.60 -4.11 19.34
C THR A 180 4.84 -2.69 19.84
N THR A 181 4.14 -1.70 19.27
CA THR A 181 4.25 -0.28 19.67
C THR A 181 5.68 0.28 19.59
N VAL A 182 6.48 -0.19 18.63
CA VAL A 182 7.86 0.30 18.44
C VAL A 182 7.82 1.57 17.61
N LYS A 183 8.05 2.71 18.26
CA LYS A 183 8.12 4.01 17.59
C LYS A 183 9.45 4.15 16.83
N TRP A 184 9.38 4.37 15.53
CA TRP A 184 10.54 4.51 14.63
C TRP A 184 10.82 5.95 14.22
N HIS A 185 9.81 6.83 14.30
CA HIS A 185 9.95 8.26 14.06
C HIS A 185 8.89 9.03 14.83
N ASP A 186 9.18 10.28 15.21
CA ASP A 186 8.25 11.21 15.83
C ASP A 186 7.96 12.40 14.91
N TYR A 187 6.76 12.97 14.99
CA TYR A 187 6.43 14.20 14.26
C TYR A 187 6.65 14.17 12.73
N PHE A 188 6.12 13.16 12.05
CA PHE A 188 6.25 12.97 10.59
C PHE A 188 4.98 13.28 9.80
N CYS A 189 3.83 12.69 10.15
CA CYS A 189 2.55 12.89 9.46
C CYS A 189 1.60 13.72 10.33
N LEU A 190 1.29 14.96 9.93
CA LEU A 190 0.32 15.81 10.61
C LEU A 190 -1.13 15.55 10.15
N PRO A 191 -2.14 16.08 10.88
CA PRO A 191 -3.54 15.90 10.49
C PRO A 191 -3.84 16.39 9.07
N GLY A 192 -4.39 15.48 8.26
CA GLY A 192 -4.78 15.76 6.87
C GLY A 192 -3.67 15.64 5.84
N GLU A 193 -2.49 15.14 6.24
CA GLU A 193 -1.40 14.74 5.35
C GLU A 193 -1.52 13.27 4.94
N PHE A 194 -0.82 12.90 3.86
CA PHE A 194 -0.82 11.56 3.30
C PHE A 194 0.61 11.02 3.25
N PRO A 195 0.90 9.96 4.03
CA PRO A 195 2.21 9.32 4.02
C PRO A 195 2.32 8.24 2.93
N TYR A 196 3.54 7.98 2.47
CA TYR A 196 3.90 6.92 1.54
C TYR A 196 5.22 6.27 1.98
N LEU A 197 5.49 5.09 1.43
CA LEU A 197 6.75 4.37 1.52
C LEU A 197 7.31 4.20 0.10
N ALA A 198 8.61 4.42 -0.08
CA ALA A 198 9.37 4.02 -1.26
C ALA A 198 10.86 4.20 -1.02
N ASP A 199 11.71 3.40 -1.66
CA ASP A 199 13.15 3.63 -1.71
C ASP A 199 13.47 4.90 -2.53
N THR A 200 13.66 6.01 -1.84
CA THR A 200 13.90 7.32 -2.48
C THR A 200 15.37 7.57 -2.80
N ASN A 201 16.27 6.77 -2.22
CA ASN A 201 17.70 7.01 -2.25
C ASN A 201 18.50 5.90 -2.96
N GLY A 202 17.86 4.77 -3.28
CA GLY A 202 18.40 3.65 -4.00
C GLY A 202 19.23 2.68 -3.15
N ASP A 203 19.05 2.68 -1.82
CA ASP A 203 19.77 1.78 -0.90
C ASP A 203 19.03 0.47 -0.61
N GLY A 204 17.90 0.24 -1.26
CA GLY A 204 17.09 -0.96 -1.11
C GLY A 204 16.26 -0.98 0.17
N LYS A 205 15.97 0.18 0.77
CA LYS A 205 15.05 0.31 1.89
C LYS A 205 14.01 1.36 1.59
N ASP A 206 12.78 1.08 1.93
CA ASP A 206 11.71 2.05 1.80
C ASP A 206 11.83 3.16 2.87
N ASP A 207 11.81 4.40 2.38
CA ASP A 207 11.86 5.61 3.18
C ASP A 207 10.46 6.15 3.44
N LEU A 208 10.30 6.96 4.51
CA LEU A 208 9.04 7.67 4.72
C LEU A 208 8.96 8.89 3.81
N ILE A 209 7.81 9.10 3.19
CA ILE A 209 7.51 10.29 2.38
C ILE A 209 6.20 10.88 2.88
N VAL A 210 6.14 12.20 3.07
CA VAL A 210 4.87 12.90 3.33
C VAL A 210 4.73 14.12 2.45
N PHE A 211 3.54 14.27 1.90
CA PHE A 211 3.12 15.48 1.19
C PHE A 211 2.38 16.38 2.17
N THR A 212 2.96 17.54 2.45
CA THR A 212 2.38 18.46 3.43
C THR A 212 1.22 19.23 2.83
N LYS A 213 0.13 19.37 3.59
CA LYS A 213 -1.07 20.10 3.15
C LYS A 213 -1.12 21.52 3.71
N ASN A 214 0.03 22.16 3.78
CA ASN A 214 0.16 23.56 4.18
C ASN A 214 0.23 24.46 2.93
N THR A 215 0.42 25.77 3.12
CA THR A 215 0.46 26.72 1.99
C THR A 215 1.63 26.54 1.04
N THR A 216 2.62 25.70 1.38
CA THR A 216 3.82 25.49 0.57
C THR A 216 3.84 24.13 -0.13
N ASN A 217 2.90 23.20 0.15
CA ASN A 217 2.84 21.88 -0.50
C ASN A 217 4.24 21.20 -0.56
N ASP A 218 4.97 21.21 0.55
CA ASP A 218 6.33 20.66 0.64
C ASP A 218 6.30 19.13 0.70
N ILE A 219 7.37 18.49 0.22
CA ILE A 219 7.66 17.06 0.41
C ILE A 219 8.76 16.90 1.45
N TYR A 220 8.47 16.12 2.50
CA TYR A 220 9.46 15.70 3.48
C TYR A 220 9.75 14.20 3.32
N VAL A 221 11.02 13.86 3.47
CA VAL A 221 11.51 12.48 3.43
C VAL A 221 12.32 12.19 4.69
N ALA A 222 12.03 11.05 5.32
CA ALA A 222 12.84 10.49 6.40
C ALA A 222 13.44 9.16 5.95
N LEU A 223 14.76 9.14 5.79
CA LEU A 223 15.47 7.98 5.26
C LEU A 223 15.46 6.82 6.25
N SER A 224 15.25 5.59 5.76
CA SER A 224 15.35 4.41 6.60
C SER A 224 16.81 4.11 6.98
N THR A 225 17.00 3.68 8.23
CA THR A 225 18.27 3.16 8.75
C THR A 225 18.27 1.64 8.88
N GLY A 226 17.14 1.00 8.57
CA GLY A 226 16.86 -0.42 8.80
C GLY A 226 16.49 -0.79 10.24
N THR A 227 16.50 0.17 11.17
CA THR A 227 16.08 -0.03 12.58
C THR A 227 15.28 1.14 13.14
N GLY A 228 14.86 2.05 12.26
CA GLY A 228 14.27 3.35 12.56
C GLY A 228 14.44 4.29 11.36
N PHE A 229 13.88 5.49 11.43
CA PHE A 229 14.04 6.51 10.38
C PHE A 229 14.89 7.67 10.88
N ALA A 230 15.75 8.19 10.00
CA ALA A 230 16.52 9.41 10.25
C ALA A 230 15.61 10.63 10.35
N PRO A 231 16.05 11.74 10.98
CA PRO A 231 15.26 12.97 11.02
C PRO A 231 14.80 13.39 9.62
N SER A 232 13.51 13.70 9.49
CA SER A 232 12.95 14.13 8.22
C SER A 232 13.61 15.39 7.68
N THR A 233 13.78 15.44 6.36
CA THR A 233 14.35 16.57 5.65
C THR A 233 13.41 16.99 4.53
N LYS A 234 13.32 18.30 4.29
CA LYS A 234 12.58 18.79 3.13
C LYS A 234 13.37 18.51 1.87
N TRP A 235 12.79 17.72 0.97
CA TRP A 235 13.40 17.39 -0.32
C TRP A 235 12.85 18.25 -1.46
N HIS A 236 11.60 18.69 -1.37
CA HIS A 236 10.99 19.55 -2.36
C HIS A 236 10.07 20.57 -1.70
N ASP A 237 9.99 21.77 -2.26
CA ASP A 237 9.05 22.82 -1.89
C ASP A 237 8.09 23.12 -3.05
N HIS A 238 6.82 23.43 -2.75
CA HIS A 238 5.82 23.78 -3.78
C HIS A 238 5.61 22.66 -4.81
N PHE A 239 5.46 21.42 -4.34
CA PHE A 239 5.15 20.30 -5.22
C PHE A 239 3.68 20.37 -5.65
N GLY A 240 3.44 20.97 -6.82
CA GLY A 240 2.11 21.21 -7.39
C GLY A 240 1.68 22.68 -7.29
N LEU A 241 0.54 23.02 -7.91
CA LEU A 241 -0.02 24.37 -7.81
C LEU A 241 -0.74 24.56 -6.46
N ASN A 242 -0.74 25.78 -5.94
CA ASN A 242 -1.46 26.11 -4.70
C ASN A 242 -2.95 25.71 -4.81
N GLY A 243 -3.40 24.81 -3.94
CA GLY A 243 -4.78 24.31 -3.90
C GLY A 243 -5.01 23.01 -4.69
N GLU A 244 -4.03 22.51 -5.44
CA GLU A 244 -4.04 21.12 -5.89
C GLU A 244 -3.76 20.24 -4.67
N THR A 245 -4.73 19.41 -4.30
CA THR A 245 -4.48 18.36 -3.31
C THR A 245 -3.72 17.27 -4.05
N THR A 246 -2.46 17.07 -3.71
CA THR A 246 -1.77 15.82 -4.03
C THR A 246 -2.56 14.71 -3.33
N LEU A 247 -3.25 13.90 -4.12
CA LEU A 247 -4.11 12.79 -3.68
C LEU A 247 -3.27 11.66 -3.08
#